data_AF-A0A673VSP9-F1
#
_entry.id   AF-A0A673VSP9-F1
#
_cell.length_a   1.000
_cell.length_b   1.000
_cell.length_c   1.000
_cell.angle_alpha   90.00
_cell.angle_beta   90.00
_cell.angle_gamma   90.00
#
_symmetry.space_group_name_H-M   'P 1'
#
loop_
_entity.id
_entity.type
_entity.pdbx_description
1 polymer ?
#
loop_
_entity_poly.entity_id
_entity_poly.type
_entity_poly.pdbx_seq_one_letter_code
_entity_poly.pdbx_strand_id
1 'polypeptide(L)'
;MRGPGQADCVVAIGRPLGEVVTLQVLESSLNCSAGDMLLLWGRLTWRKTCGKLAGMTFSSKTNTLVVRQRRVRLEGGVSLRYWSRPAVGTAHRECDTQLFGPWGEIVSPSRSPDGRSLGGCRVFISVAPGARIAIHALATSMGTGTDASYILIRDIHSLKTGTFRGQQALYWESEGSQAEMEFSRGFMEAGASLRGLYWTLRSRVQEPHKPQAWKGKEGPR
;
A
#
# COMPACT_ATOMS: atom_id res chain seq x y z
N MET A 1 -5.64 -17.44 5.75
CA MET A 1 -4.57 -18.33 6.28
C MET A 1 -4.17 -17.79 7.65
N ARG A 2 -4.67 -18.40 8.74
CA ARG A 2 -4.30 -18.06 10.12
C ARG A 2 -3.17 -18.99 10.53
N GLY A 3 -1.99 -18.44 10.82
CA GLY A 3 -0.91 -19.18 11.50
C GLY A 3 -1.11 -19.12 13.02
N PRO A 4 -0.69 -20.15 13.77
CA PRO A 4 -0.78 -20.15 15.22
C PRO A 4 0.23 -19.14 15.78
N GLY A 5 -0.26 -18.07 16.43
CA GLY A 5 0.59 -17.11 17.16
C GLY A 5 0.38 -15.62 16.89
N GLN A 6 -0.49 -15.22 15.96
CA GLN A 6 -0.63 -13.80 15.64
C GLN A 6 -1.75 -13.14 16.47
N ALA A 7 -1.38 -12.57 17.61
CA ALA A 7 -2.25 -11.67 18.37
C ALA A 7 -2.54 -10.33 17.63
N ASP A 8 -1.87 -10.13 16.48
CA ASP A 8 -2.02 -8.99 15.59
C ASP A 8 -3.00 -9.29 14.45
N CYS A 9 -4.04 -8.44 14.30
CA CYS A 9 -4.95 -8.46 13.17
C CYS A 9 -4.72 -7.23 12.29
N VAL A 10 -4.66 -7.41 10.97
CA VAL A 10 -4.50 -6.30 10.01
C VAL A 10 -5.56 -6.39 8.93
N VAL A 11 -6.23 -5.28 8.63
CA VAL A 11 -7.26 -5.17 7.60
C VAL A 11 -6.98 -3.95 6.74
N ALA A 12 -7.12 -4.07 5.42
CA ALA A 12 -7.09 -2.94 4.50
C ALA A 12 -8.51 -2.65 4.00
N ILE A 13 -8.89 -1.38 4.01
CA ILE A 13 -10.16 -0.86 3.52
C ILE A 13 -9.85 -0.03 2.29
N GLY A 14 -10.46 -0.40 1.16
CA GLY A 14 -10.35 0.31 -0.12
C GLY A 14 -11.70 0.85 -0.56
N ARG A 15 -11.72 2.10 -1.02
CA ARG A 15 -12.88 2.81 -1.59
C ARG A 15 -12.54 3.39 -2.97
N PRO A 16 -13.53 3.77 -3.79
CA PRO A 16 -13.31 4.53 -5.01
C PRO A 16 -12.44 5.77 -4.81
N LEU A 17 -11.70 6.16 -5.84
CA LEU A 17 -10.98 7.44 -5.85
C LEU A 17 -11.96 8.61 -5.65
N GLY A 18 -11.47 9.69 -5.04
CA GLY A 18 -12.30 10.83 -4.65
C GLY A 18 -13.08 10.65 -3.36
N GLU A 19 -13.02 9.47 -2.73
CA GLU A 19 -13.56 9.26 -1.39
C GLU A 19 -12.46 9.26 -0.32
N VAL A 20 -12.87 9.56 0.92
CA VAL A 20 -12.11 9.27 2.14
C VAL A 20 -12.83 8.19 2.94
N VAL A 21 -12.06 7.43 3.72
CA VAL A 21 -12.57 6.41 4.63
C VAL A 21 -12.70 7.02 6.01
N THR A 22 -13.93 7.04 6.55
CA THR A 22 -14.17 7.36 7.96
C THR A 22 -14.39 6.08 8.75
N LEU A 23 -13.72 6.00 9.88
CA LEU A 23 -13.73 4.88 10.82
C LEU A 23 -14.23 5.37 12.17
N GLN A 24 -15.21 4.68 12.73
CA GLN A 24 -15.68 4.86 14.10
C GLN A 24 -15.38 3.60 14.91
N VAL A 25 -14.81 3.78 16.10
CA VAL A 25 -14.67 2.69 17.07
C VAL A 25 -15.96 2.61 17.87
N LEU A 26 -16.66 1.49 17.75
CA LEU A 26 -17.89 1.25 18.50
C LEU A 26 -17.55 0.83 19.93
N GLU A 27 -16.68 -0.17 20.05
CA GLU A 27 -16.27 -0.76 21.32
C GLU A 27 -14.77 -1.06 21.29
N SER A 28 -14.13 -1.01 22.46
CA SER A 28 -12.72 -1.33 22.61
C SER A 28 -12.44 -1.85 23.99
N SER A 29 -11.76 -2.99 24.07
CA SER A 29 -11.25 -3.57 25.31
C SER A 29 -9.72 -3.65 25.33
N LEU A 30 -9.03 -2.84 24.51
CA LEU A 30 -7.56 -2.85 24.45
C LEU A 30 -6.93 -2.39 25.76
N ASN A 31 -5.93 -3.12 26.23
CA ASN A 31 -5.16 -2.78 27.42
C ASN A 31 -3.82 -2.13 27.06
N CYS A 32 -3.78 -0.79 27.13
CA CYS A 32 -2.59 -0.01 26.76
C CYS A 32 -1.38 -0.30 27.67
N SER A 33 -1.62 -0.59 28.94
CA SER A 33 -0.57 -0.94 29.90
C SER A 33 0.05 -2.29 29.60
N ALA A 34 -0.74 -3.22 29.03
CA ALA A 34 -0.23 -4.50 28.54
C ALA A 34 0.50 -4.40 27.20
N GLY A 35 0.42 -3.24 26.51
CA GLY A 35 1.03 -3.03 25.19
C GLY A 35 0.09 -3.25 24.01
N ASP A 36 -1.22 -3.41 24.24
CA ASP A 36 -2.20 -3.42 23.17
C ASP A 36 -2.30 -2.06 22.50
N MET A 37 -2.61 -2.04 21.20
CA MET A 37 -2.69 -0.79 20.46
C MET A 37 -3.43 -0.95 19.13
N LEU A 38 -4.02 0.14 18.67
CA LEU A 38 -4.61 0.28 17.34
C LEU A 38 -3.73 1.22 16.50
N LEU A 39 -3.28 0.73 15.36
CA LEU A 39 -2.59 1.51 14.34
C LEU A 39 -3.52 1.71 13.15
N LEU A 40 -3.58 2.96 12.67
CA LEU A 40 -4.35 3.39 11.53
C LEU A 40 -3.38 4.09 10.58
N TRP A 41 -3.30 3.64 9.33
CA TRP A 41 -2.45 4.32 8.36
C TRP A 41 -3.00 4.22 6.94
N GLY A 42 -2.56 5.14 6.10
CA GLY A 42 -2.80 5.17 4.67
C GLY A 42 -1.70 6.00 4.03
N ARG A 43 -1.81 6.27 2.73
CA ARG A 43 -0.76 6.96 1.97
C ARG A 43 -0.34 8.32 2.57
N LEU A 44 -1.30 9.07 3.13
CA LEU A 44 -1.08 10.42 3.65
C LEU A 44 -1.39 10.57 5.15
N THR A 45 -1.61 9.45 5.85
CA THR A 45 -2.05 9.45 7.25
C THR A 45 -1.38 8.33 8.02
N TRP A 46 -0.94 8.63 9.24
CA TRP A 46 -0.48 7.61 10.19
C TRP A 46 -0.91 8.01 11.59
N ARG A 47 -1.46 7.07 12.35
CA ARG A 47 -1.90 7.28 13.73
C ARG A 47 -1.76 6.00 14.54
N LYS A 48 -1.13 6.12 15.70
CA LYS A 48 -1.08 5.11 16.75
C LYS A 48 -1.96 5.58 17.91
N THR A 49 -2.84 4.71 18.42
CA THR A 49 -3.74 5.05 19.53
C THR A 49 -4.06 3.81 20.38
N CYS A 50 -4.53 4.02 21.61
CA CYS A 50 -4.98 2.95 22.49
C CYS A 50 -5.96 3.44 23.59
N GLY A 51 -5.77 4.65 24.13
CA GLY A 51 -6.63 5.20 25.17
C GLY A 51 -7.89 5.88 24.61
N LYS A 52 -9.02 5.77 25.34
CA LYS A 52 -10.31 6.42 25.01
C LYS A 52 -10.79 6.16 23.59
N LEU A 53 -10.73 4.89 23.18
CA LEU A 53 -11.07 4.48 21.82
C LEU A 53 -12.57 4.43 21.56
N ALA A 54 -13.40 3.96 22.50
CA ALA A 54 -14.84 3.86 22.28
C ALA A 54 -15.44 5.24 21.93
N GLY A 55 -16.19 5.32 20.83
CA GLY A 55 -16.74 6.56 20.28
C GLY A 55 -15.77 7.38 19.44
N MET A 56 -14.48 7.06 19.43
CA MET A 56 -13.49 7.77 18.61
C MET A 56 -13.82 7.63 17.11
N THR A 57 -13.75 8.75 16.40
CA THR A 57 -13.84 8.78 14.93
C THR A 57 -12.52 9.23 14.32
N PHE A 58 -12.15 8.61 13.20
CA PHE A 58 -10.96 8.92 12.42
C PHE A 58 -11.31 8.96 10.94
N SER A 59 -10.84 9.96 10.20
CA SER A 59 -10.96 10.01 8.75
C SER A 59 -9.58 9.95 8.10
N SER A 60 -9.44 9.11 7.09
CA SER A 60 -8.26 9.11 6.23
C SER A 60 -8.24 10.36 5.34
N LYS A 61 -7.08 10.64 4.73
CA LYS A 61 -6.95 11.68 3.68
C LYS A 61 -7.12 11.13 2.26
N THR A 62 -7.23 9.82 2.13
CA THR A 62 -7.28 9.10 0.85
C THR A 62 -8.31 7.98 0.90
N ASN A 63 -8.63 7.40 -0.24
CA ASN A 63 -9.59 6.32 -0.43
C ASN A 63 -9.15 4.95 0.16
N THR A 64 -8.01 4.89 0.82
CA THR A 64 -7.49 3.68 1.46
C THR A 64 -7.15 3.94 2.93
N LEU A 65 -7.42 2.94 3.76
CA LEU A 65 -7.08 2.93 5.19
C LEU A 65 -6.73 1.50 5.61
N VAL A 66 -5.57 1.32 6.22
CA VAL A 66 -5.14 0.09 6.86
C VAL A 66 -5.28 0.22 8.36
N VAL A 67 -5.86 -0.79 8.97
CA VAL A 67 -6.12 -0.90 10.41
C VAL A 67 -5.36 -2.11 10.93
N ARG A 68 -4.46 -1.91 11.89
CA ARG A 68 -3.83 -2.99 12.65
C ARG A 68 -4.20 -2.89 14.11
N GLN A 69 -4.80 -3.95 14.62
CA GLN A 69 -4.88 -4.19 16.03
C GLN A 69 -3.68 -5.04 16.42
N ARG A 70 -2.84 -4.54 17.32
CA ARG A 70 -1.83 -5.34 18.01
C ARG A 70 -2.34 -5.66 19.40
N ARG A 71 -2.27 -6.93 19.78
CA ARG A 71 -2.59 -7.38 21.14
C ARG A 71 -1.46 -8.21 21.70
N VAL A 72 -1.36 -8.21 23.02
CA VAL A 72 -0.48 -9.12 23.75
C VAL A 72 -1.23 -10.38 24.19
N ARG A 73 -2.55 -10.28 24.41
CA ARG A 73 -3.42 -11.41 24.78
C ARG A 73 -4.50 -11.64 23.71
N LEU A 74 -5.05 -12.85 23.66
CA LEU A 74 -6.04 -13.23 22.63
C LEU A 74 -7.47 -12.75 22.94
N GLU A 75 -7.75 -12.38 24.19
CA GLU A 75 -9.07 -11.92 24.64
C GLU A 75 -9.35 -10.45 24.27
N GLY A 76 -10.63 -10.13 24.07
CA GLY A 76 -11.06 -8.77 23.76
C GLY A 76 -10.68 -8.28 22.35
N GLY A 77 -10.85 -6.99 22.05
CA GLY A 77 -10.49 -6.40 20.77
C GLY A 77 -11.16 -5.06 20.53
N VAL A 78 -11.24 -4.66 19.25
CA VAL A 78 -11.98 -3.48 18.81
C VAL A 78 -13.09 -3.87 17.83
N SER A 79 -14.25 -3.25 17.99
CA SER A 79 -15.34 -3.29 17.03
C SER A 79 -15.38 -1.98 16.28
N LEU A 80 -15.38 -2.05 14.95
CA LEU A 80 -15.20 -0.90 14.06
C LEU A 80 -16.36 -0.81 13.08
N ARG A 81 -16.85 0.41 12.86
CA ARG A 81 -17.73 0.76 11.75
C ARG A 81 -16.97 1.66 10.79
N TYR A 82 -17.10 1.43 9.50
CA TYR A 82 -16.53 2.32 8.49
C TYR A 82 -17.56 2.72 7.44
N TRP A 83 -17.37 3.89 6.85
CA TRP A 83 -18.13 4.39 5.71
C TRP A 83 -17.26 5.32 4.88
N SER A 84 -17.73 5.69 3.69
CA SER A 84 -17.04 6.64 2.83
C SER A 84 -17.75 7.99 2.75
N ARG A 85 -16.97 9.03 2.46
CA ARG A 85 -17.46 10.37 2.15
C ARG A 85 -16.66 10.94 0.98
N PRO A 86 -17.23 11.84 0.16
CA PRO A 86 -16.44 12.61 -0.79
C PRO A 86 -15.29 13.33 -0.10
N ALA A 87 -14.10 13.30 -0.70
CA ALA A 87 -12.95 14.03 -0.23
C ALA A 87 -13.16 15.54 -0.42
N VAL A 88 -12.85 16.35 0.59
CA VAL A 88 -12.83 17.80 0.47
C VAL A 88 -11.51 18.19 -0.21
N GLY A 89 -11.57 18.49 -1.50
CA GLY A 89 -10.41 18.75 -2.36
C GLY A 89 -9.92 17.52 -3.13
N THR A 90 -9.10 17.75 -4.15
CA THR A 90 -8.65 16.69 -5.09
C THR A 90 -7.23 16.24 -4.76
N ALA A 91 -7.09 15.19 -3.94
CA ALA A 91 -5.80 14.50 -3.74
C ALA A 91 -5.40 13.61 -4.94
N HIS A 92 -6.32 13.42 -5.90
CA HIS A 92 -6.16 12.62 -7.10
C HIS A 92 -6.51 13.45 -8.34
N ARG A 93 -5.95 13.07 -9.48
CA ARG A 93 -6.29 13.59 -10.81
C ARG A 93 -7.36 12.72 -11.44
N GLU A 94 -8.09 13.24 -12.42
CA GLU A 94 -9.15 12.50 -13.12
C GLU A 94 -8.63 11.23 -13.84
N CYS A 95 -7.39 11.26 -14.30
CA CYS A 95 -6.74 10.11 -14.92
C CYS A 95 -6.11 9.14 -13.91
N ASP A 96 -6.12 9.45 -12.61
CA ASP A 96 -5.61 8.52 -11.62
C ASP A 96 -6.53 7.31 -11.54
N THR A 97 -5.95 6.12 -11.34
CA THR A 97 -6.72 4.88 -11.18
C THR A 97 -6.30 4.14 -9.92
N GLN A 98 -7.23 3.35 -9.37
CA GLN A 98 -7.01 2.55 -8.18
C GLN A 98 -7.32 1.09 -8.48
N LEU A 99 -6.34 0.24 -8.23
CA LEU A 99 -6.41 -1.20 -8.38
C LEU A 99 -6.42 -1.87 -7.00
N PHE A 100 -7.26 -2.88 -6.86
CA PHE A 100 -7.40 -3.70 -5.66
C PHE A 100 -7.39 -5.18 -6.01
N GLY A 101 -7.07 -6.02 -5.03
CA GLY A 101 -7.12 -7.47 -5.18
C GLY A 101 -5.74 -8.10 -5.37
N PRO A 102 -5.67 -9.44 -5.40
CA PRO A 102 -4.40 -10.17 -5.38
C PRO A 102 -3.66 -10.16 -6.72
N TRP A 103 -4.32 -9.81 -7.81
CA TRP A 103 -3.74 -9.66 -9.13
C TRP A 103 -4.64 -8.75 -9.97
N GLY A 104 -4.11 -8.24 -11.08
CA GLY A 104 -4.89 -7.46 -12.03
C GLY A 104 -4.04 -6.94 -13.18
N GLU A 105 -4.71 -6.35 -14.16
CA GLU A 105 -4.08 -5.71 -15.30
C GLU A 105 -3.67 -4.27 -14.96
N ILE A 106 -2.53 -3.85 -15.49
CA ILE A 106 -2.07 -2.46 -15.47
C ILE A 106 -2.09 -1.96 -16.90
N VAL A 107 -2.85 -0.90 -17.13
CA VAL A 107 -2.86 -0.13 -18.37
C VAL A 107 -2.43 1.29 -18.08
N SER A 108 -1.67 1.91 -18.98
CA SER A 108 -1.36 3.34 -18.90
C SER A 108 -2.67 4.14 -18.88
N PRO A 109 -2.80 5.14 -17.99
CA PRO A 109 -3.98 6.00 -17.95
C PRO A 109 -4.26 6.65 -19.31
N SER A 110 -5.54 6.81 -19.65
CA SER A 110 -5.94 7.55 -20.85
C SER A 110 -5.77 9.05 -20.64
N ARG A 111 -5.36 9.76 -21.69
CA ARG A 111 -5.34 11.23 -21.69
C ARG A 111 -6.76 11.74 -21.50
N SER A 112 -6.96 12.77 -20.67
CA SER A 112 -8.27 13.39 -20.54
C SER A 112 -8.68 14.03 -21.88
N PRO A 113 -9.97 13.97 -22.27
CA PRO A 113 -10.45 14.48 -23.56
C PRO A 113 -10.16 15.97 -23.75
N ASP A 114 -10.09 16.75 -22.67
CA ASP A 114 -9.78 18.18 -22.71
C ASP A 114 -8.30 18.50 -23.01
N GLY A 115 -7.44 17.49 -23.14
CA GLY A 115 -6.02 17.66 -23.50
C GLY A 115 -5.16 18.41 -22.47
N ARG A 116 -5.78 18.93 -21.40
CA ARG A 116 -5.19 19.74 -20.32
C ARG A 116 -4.89 18.90 -19.08
N SER A 117 -4.16 17.81 -19.21
CA SER A 117 -3.64 17.11 -18.04
C SER A 117 -2.56 17.98 -17.39
N LEU A 118 -2.91 18.67 -16.29
CA LEU A 118 -1.98 19.46 -15.46
C LEU A 118 -1.07 18.49 -14.66
N GLY A 119 -0.17 17.81 -15.37
CA GLY A 119 0.81 16.86 -14.84
C GLY A 119 0.59 15.40 -15.27
N GLY A 120 1.43 14.52 -14.74
CA GLY A 120 1.36 13.07 -14.99
C GLY A 120 0.11 12.39 -14.42
N CYS A 121 -0.03 11.08 -14.63
CA CYS A 121 -1.13 10.28 -14.07
C CYS A 121 -0.58 9.19 -13.16
N ARG A 122 -1.39 8.71 -12.21
CA ARG A 122 -0.95 7.69 -11.24
C ARG A 122 -1.86 6.47 -11.24
N VAL A 123 -1.26 5.30 -11.11
CA VAL A 123 -1.94 4.05 -10.80
C VAL A 123 -1.57 3.67 -9.38
N PHE A 124 -2.56 3.53 -8.50
CA PHE A 124 -2.37 3.04 -7.15
C PHE A 124 -2.74 1.56 -7.07
N ILE A 125 -1.87 0.74 -6.50
CA ILE A 125 -2.13 -0.69 -6.28
C ILE A 125 -2.18 -0.93 -4.78
N SER A 126 -3.26 -1.55 -4.30
CA SER A 126 -3.40 -1.93 -2.89
C SER A 126 -3.85 -3.38 -2.79
N VAL A 127 -3.00 -4.21 -2.19
CA VAL A 127 -3.24 -5.64 -1.99
C VAL A 127 -3.49 -5.94 -0.51
N ALA A 128 -3.81 -7.20 -0.19
CA ALA A 128 -4.04 -7.60 1.20
C ALA A 128 -2.82 -7.28 2.10
N PRO A 129 -3.04 -6.82 3.34
CA PRO A 129 -1.95 -6.59 4.28
C PRO A 129 -1.04 -7.81 4.45
N GLY A 130 0.27 -7.58 4.51
CA GLY A 130 1.28 -8.62 4.63
C GLY A 130 1.71 -9.26 3.31
N ALA A 131 0.96 -9.08 2.21
CA ALA A 131 1.42 -9.44 0.88
C ALA A 131 2.38 -8.40 0.31
N ARG A 132 3.26 -8.83 -0.60
CA ARG A 132 4.07 -7.96 -1.47
C ARG A 132 3.50 -7.98 -2.88
N ILE A 133 3.90 -7.04 -3.72
CA ILE A 133 3.41 -6.84 -5.08
C ILE A 133 4.57 -7.12 -6.03
N ALA A 134 4.34 -7.93 -7.05
CA ALA A 134 5.19 -7.99 -8.23
C ALA A 134 4.46 -7.33 -9.40
N ILE A 135 5.20 -6.61 -10.23
CA ILE A 135 4.71 -5.94 -11.43
C ILE A 135 5.57 -6.42 -12.59
N HIS A 136 4.92 -6.83 -13.68
CA HIS A 136 5.56 -7.11 -14.95
C HIS A 136 4.79 -6.42 -16.07
N ALA A 137 5.43 -5.50 -16.78
CA ALA A 137 4.78 -4.69 -17.78
C ALA A 137 5.71 -4.36 -18.96
N LEU A 138 5.11 -4.06 -20.11
CA LEU A 138 5.80 -3.59 -21.29
C LEU A 138 5.35 -2.15 -21.59
N ALA A 139 6.32 -1.24 -21.67
CA ALA A 139 6.11 0.11 -22.18
C ALA A 139 6.49 0.17 -23.67
N THR A 140 5.60 0.71 -24.51
CA THR A 140 5.81 0.90 -25.94
C THR A 140 5.58 2.36 -26.33
N SER A 141 6.13 2.77 -27.48
CA SER A 141 5.94 4.12 -28.04
C SER A 141 6.40 5.27 -27.12
N MET A 142 7.22 4.99 -26.10
CA MET A 142 8.05 6.02 -25.50
C MET A 142 9.07 6.41 -26.58
N GLY A 143 8.89 7.57 -27.22
CA GLY A 143 9.86 8.11 -28.19
C GLY A 143 11.29 8.11 -27.66
N THR A 144 12.28 8.49 -28.49
CA THR A 144 13.70 8.53 -28.11
C THR A 144 13.87 9.16 -26.73
N GLY A 145 14.14 8.35 -25.70
CA GLY A 145 13.84 8.66 -24.30
C GLY A 145 14.37 10.01 -23.85
N THR A 146 13.55 11.05 -23.99
CA THR A 146 13.87 12.37 -23.47
C THR A 146 13.77 12.29 -21.95
N ASP A 147 14.64 13.01 -21.22
CA ASP A 147 14.69 12.99 -19.75
C ASP A 147 13.33 13.31 -19.07
N ALA A 148 12.38 13.87 -19.82
CA ALA A 148 11.03 14.20 -19.38
C ALA A 148 10.03 13.01 -19.38
N SER A 149 10.29 11.92 -20.12
CA SER A 149 9.39 10.76 -20.24
C SER A 149 9.85 9.59 -19.37
N TYR A 150 9.10 9.29 -18.31
CA TYR A 150 9.44 8.20 -17.39
C TYR A 150 8.20 7.59 -16.73
N ILE A 151 8.37 6.36 -16.23
CA ILE A 151 7.47 5.70 -15.29
C ILE A 151 8.24 5.52 -13.98
N LEU A 152 7.66 6.00 -12.88
CA LEU A 152 8.24 5.89 -11.55
C LEU A 152 7.36 5.01 -10.67
N ILE A 153 7.87 3.86 -10.26
CA ILE A 153 7.19 2.94 -9.34
C ILE A 153 7.74 3.17 -7.94
N ARG A 154 6.88 3.31 -6.93
CA ARG A 154 7.24 3.54 -5.53
C ARG A 154 6.47 2.61 -4.60
N ASP A 155 7.16 1.99 -3.67
CA ASP A 155 6.54 1.41 -2.48
C ASP A 155 6.12 2.54 -1.54
N ILE A 156 4.85 2.54 -1.11
CA ILE A 156 4.30 3.63 -0.29
C ILE A 156 4.95 3.71 1.09
N HIS A 157 5.38 2.58 1.66
CA HIS A 157 5.87 2.54 3.05
C HIS A 157 7.38 2.51 3.14
N SER A 158 8.05 1.75 2.28
CA SER A 158 9.51 1.64 2.33
C SER A 158 10.23 2.68 1.48
N LEU A 159 9.49 3.45 0.68
CA LEU A 159 10.03 4.42 -0.27
C LEU A 159 10.98 3.80 -1.31
N LYS A 160 11.01 2.46 -1.43
CA LYS A 160 11.71 1.77 -2.51
C LYS A 160 11.15 2.26 -3.83
N THR A 161 12.02 2.79 -4.68
CA THR A 161 11.63 3.34 -5.98
C THR A 161 12.29 2.61 -7.15
N GLY A 162 11.67 2.66 -8.32
CA GLY A 162 12.24 2.21 -9.58
C GLY A 162 11.78 3.14 -10.70
N THR A 163 12.73 3.72 -11.44
CA THR A 163 12.45 4.62 -12.56
C THR A 163 12.76 3.91 -13.86
N PHE A 164 11.80 3.93 -14.78
CA PHE A 164 11.87 3.26 -16.07
C PHE A 164 11.72 4.29 -17.19
N ARG A 165 12.59 4.21 -18.20
CA ARG A 165 12.67 5.14 -19.34
C ARG A 165 12.81 4.38 -20.65
N GLY A 166 12.30 4.97 -21.74
CA GLY A 166 12.31 4.36 -23.07
C GLY A 166 11.42 3.13 -23.19
N GLN A 167 11.41 2.53 -24.39
CA GLN A 167 10.71 1.27 -24.65
C GLN A 167 11.44 0.11 -23.97
N GLN A 168 10.81 -0.50 -22.96
CA GLN A 168 11.36 -1.64 -22.25
C GLN A 168 10.28 -2.46 -21.53
N ALA A 169 10.57 -3.76 -21.36
CA ALA A 169 9.88 -4.59 -20.39
C ALA A 169 10.44 -4.27 -19.00
N LEU A 170 9.57 -4.11 -18.01
CA LEU A 170 9.93 -3.86 -16.63
C LEU A 170 9.44 -4.98 -15.71
N TYR A 171 10.26 -5.29 -14.72
CA TYR A 171 9.92 -6.13 -13.58
C TYR A 171 10.25 -5.38 -12.30
N TRP A 172 9.31 -5.35 -11.35
CA TRP A 172 9.51 -4.67 -10.08
C TRP A 172 8.77 -5.38 -8.93
N GLU A 173 9.42 -5.51 -7.78
CA GLU A 173 8.82 -6.04 -6.56
C GLU A 173 8.78 -4.99 -5.44
N SER A 174 7.64 -4.89 -4.76
CA SER A 174 7.47 -4.10 -3.54
C SER A 174 8.00 -4.81 -2.30
N GLU A 175 8.11 -4.07 -1.21
CA GLU A 175 8.37 -4.61 0.14
C GLU A 175 7.09 -4.65 0.98
N GLY A 176 6.14 -3.77 0.68
CA GLY A 176 4.83 -3.66 1.32
C GLY A 176 3.66 -4.01 0.42
N SER A 177 2.46 -3.75 0.93
CA SER A 177 1.17 -4.08 0.29
C SER A 177 0.58 -2.95 -0.54
N GLN A 178 1.30 -1.84 -0.70
CA GLN A 178 0.84 -0.68 -1.46
C GLN A 178 1.96 -0.14 -2.35
N ALA A 179 1.63 0.10 -3.62
CA ALA A 179 2.53 0.69 -4.60
C ALA A 179 1.84 1.81 -5.37
N GLU A 180 2.63 2.78 -5.82
CA GLU A 180 2.22 3.88 -6.69
C GLU A 180 3.08 3.86 -7.94
N MET A 181 2.44 3.84 -9.11
CA MET A 181 3.10 4.03 -10.40
C MET A 181 2.73 5.41 -10.94
N GLU A 182 3.71 6.28 -11.12
CA GLU A 182 3.55 7.59 -11.73
C GLU A 182 4.02 7.55 -13.18
N PHE A 183 3.14 7.99 -14.09
CA PHE A 183 3.41 8.21 -15.49
C PHE A 183 3.67 9.70 -15.68
N SER A 184 4.88 10.07 -16.09
CA SER A 184 5.26 11.47 -16.21
C SER A 184 4.41 12.20 -17.26
N ARG A 185 4.38 13.53 -17.20
CA ARG A 185 3.72 14.33 -18.24
C ARG A 185 4.27 14.03 -19.63
N GLY A 186 5.60 13.89 -19.76
CA GLY A 186 6.24 13.55 -21.03
C GLY A 186 5.85 12.17 -21.55
N PHE A 187 5.59 11.19 -20.66
CA PHE A 187 5.05 9.89 -21.06
C PHE A 187 3.67 10.04 -21.70
N MET A 188 2.78 10.82 -21.05
CA MET A 188 1.42 11.04 -21.52
C MET A 188 1.38 11.84 -22.85
N GLU A 189 2.23 12.85 -23.00
CA GLU A 189 2.31 13.69 -24.20
C GLU A 189 2.91 12.95 -25.40
N ALA A 190 3.82 11.99 -25.18
CA ALA A 190 4.43 11.19 -26.24
C ALA A 190 3.47 10.16 -26.86
N GLY A 191 2.26 9.96 -26.32
CA GLY A 191 1.37 8.89 -26.75
C GLY A 191 1.93 7.50 -26.41
N ALA A 192 2.82 7.42 -25.42
CA ALA A 192 3.36 6.16 -24.95
C ALA A 192 2.26 5.33 -24.29
N SER A 193 2.39 4.01 -24.38
CA SER A 193 1.45 3.09 -23.76
C SER A 193 2.18 2.09 -22.88
N LEU A 194 1.53 1.66 -21.80
CA LEU A 194 2.02 0.58 -20.96
C LEU A 194 0.92 -0.44 -20.77
N ARG A 195 1.27 -1.71 -20.90
CA ARG A 195 0.39 -2.82 -20.56
C ARG A 195 1.14 -3.88 -19.77
N GLY A 196 0.52 -4.41 -18.73
CA GLY A 196 1.14 -5.42 -17.89
C GLY A 196 0.19 -6.02 -16.87
N LEU A 197 0.77 -6.78 -15.95
CA LEU A 197 0.07 -7.45 -14.86
C LEU A 197 0.79 -7.16 -13.54
N TYR A 198 0.00 -7.11 -12.47
CA TYR A 198 0.52 -7.24 -11.12
C TYR A 198 -0.06 -8.46 -10.42
N TRP A 199 0.67 -8.98 -9.44
CA TRP A 199 0.20 -10.06 -8.57
C TRP A 199 0.84 -9.99 -7.19
N THR A 200 0.20 -10.65 -6.23
CA THR A 200 0.71 -10.75 -4.86
C THR A 200 1.77 -11.83 -4.75
N LEU A 201 2.90 -11.48 -4.16
CA LEU A 201 3.88 -12.42 -3.66
C LEU A 201 3.56 -12.76 -2.20
N ARG A 202 3.86 -14.01 -1.81
CA ARG A 202 3.76 -14.40 -0.40
C ARG A 202 4.74 -13.57 0.44
N SER A 203 4.31 -13.19 1.64
CA SER A 203 5.17 -12.56 2.63
C SER A 203 6.37 -13.46 2.89
N ARG A 204 7.58 -12.88 2.98
CA ARG A 204 8.70 -13.58 3.59
C ARG A 204 8.38 -13.65 5.08
N VAL A 205 7.63 -14.67 5.50
CA VAL A 205 7.45 -14.94 6.93
C VAL A 205 8.83 -15.20 7.49
N GLN A 206 9.19 -14.36 8.46
CA GLN A 206 10.34 -14.41 9.34
C GLN A 206 10.84 -15.85 9.50
N GLU A 207 12.04 -16.15 9.00
CA GLU A 207 12.72 -17.39 9.39
C GLU A 207 12.74 -17.42 10.93
N PRO A 208 12.33 -18.52 11.57
CA PRO A 208 12.53 -18.67 12.99
C PRO A 208 14.03 -18.54 13.24
N HIS A 209 14.39 -17.56 14.06
CA HIS A 209 15.74 -17.38 14.59
C HIS A 209 16.25 -18.75 15.04
N LYS A 210 17.18 -19.36 14.31
CA LYS A 210 17.93 -20.51 14.81
C LYS A 210 18.65 -20.01 16.05
N PRO A 211 18.43 -20.59 17.25
CA PRO A 211 19.30 -20.28 18.37
C PRO A 211 20.70 -20.68 17.96
N GLN A 212 21.64 -19.72 17.98
CA GLN A 212 23.05 -20.03 17.92
C GLN A 212 23.36 -20.91 19.14
N ALA A 213 23.60 -22.20 18.89
CA ALA A 213 24.13 -23.10 19.89
C ALA A 213 25.51 -22.56 20.30
N TRP A 214 25.58 -22.05 21.52
CA TRP A 214 26.85 -21.76 22.19
C TRP A 214 27.66 -23.06 22.26
N LYS A 215 28.72 -23.17 21.45
CA LYS A 215 29.78 -24.15 21.70
C LYS A 215 30.62 -23.62 22.86
N GLY A 216 30.31 -24.08 24.08
CA GLY A 216 31.25 -24.01 25.19
C GLY A 216 32.52 -24.77 24.80
N LYS A 217 33.67 -24.09 24.88
CA LYS A 217 34.98 -24.74 24.81
C LYS A 217 35.20 -25.47 26.13
N GLU A 218 35.22 -26.80 26.09
CA GLU A 218 35.91 -27.59 27.12
C GLU A 218 37.41 -27.32 26.99
N GLY A 219 38.02 -26.83 28.07
CA GLY A 219 39.47 -26.70 28.20
C GLY A 219 40.10 -28.04 28.56
N PRO A 220 41.32 -28.34 28.11
CA PRO A 220 42.00 -29.59 28.46
C PRO A 220 42.54 -29.55 29.90
N ARG A 221 42.49 -30.72 30.56
CA ARG A 221 43.22 -31.03 31.80
C ARG A 221 44.70 -31.26 31.50
#